data_AF-A0A800FI09-F1
#
_entry.id   AF-A0A800FI09-F1
#
_cell.length_a   1.000
_cell.length_b   1.000
_cell.length_c   1.000
_cell.angle_alpha   90.00
_cell.angle_beta   90.00
_cell.angle_gamma   90.00
#
_symmetry.space_group_name_H-M   'P 1'
#
loop_
_entity.id
_entity.type
_entity.pdbx_description
1 polymer ?
#
loop_
_entity_poly.entity_id
_entity_poly.type
_entity_poly.pdbx_seq_one_letter_code
_entity_poly.pdbx_strand_id
1 'polypeptide(L)'
;MIRNNHYIIGFILFIVAGTNILQASPVGEATLFEKFLGVLVSSALVFSLIKGYLTVNKIWKRRKNEEVANSISIVAAMLGFAVGFPFLLNSVLITNDYFSAAKSVIALCLAFVFTMIGTGYYVDNNRGVGFLTLLGRALNLERKESGELLSDMLRPKGARKIIDILVKLAAIDDDIAQEEIDLINQFAEKWNIEIPELVPGKPETITNLVDLKSLVQSYLDEGPDTDVAESLVDLINLMAEADDEVTAEEAMAVAEFTGMIAHYVSLEKGGEIEMWEVNIVPQGDDQINAVGEILPELDVVQDRGGRVFKVGRYFSEDYAEAVCSKYISIGLYSNTTKKMVDFSKEQ
;
A
#
# COMPACT_ATOMS: atom_id res chain seq x y z
N MET A 1 3.84 40.80 32.74
CA MET A 1 5.30 40.71 32.52
C MET A 1 5.81 39.38 33.07
N ILE A 2 5.60 38.27 32.35
CA ILE A 2 6.26 36.98 32.63
C ILE A 2 6.57 36.38 31.26
N ARG A 3 7.78 36.66 30.77
CA ARG A 3 8.32 36.21 29.49
C ARG A 3 9.54 35.35 29.79
N ASN A 4 9.72 34.27 29.02
CA ASN A 4 10.93 33.45 28.91
C ASN A 4 11.33 32.60 30.13
N ASN A 5 10.71 31.42 30.31
CA ASN A 5 11.34 30.33 31.07
C ASN A 5 11.37 28.98 30.34
N HIS A 6 10.72 28.82 29.18
CA HIS A 6 10.67 27.52 28.48
C HIS A 6 11.92 27.22 27.63
N TYR A 7 12.58 28.24 27.10
CA TYR A 7 13.83 28.06 26.33
C TYR A 7 15.03 27.69 27.21
N ILE A 8 15.05 28.13 28.48
CA ILE A 8 16.15 27.85 29.41
C ILE A 8 16.07 26.41 29.93
N ILE A 9 14.86 25.89 30.19
CA ILE A 9 14.66 24.49 30.61
C ILE A 9 15.03 23.51 29.48
N GLY A 10 14.68 23.84 28.23
CA GLY A 10 15.10 23.05 27.05
C GLY A 10 16.61 23.05 26.82
N PHE A 11 17.28 24.18 27.07
CA PHE A 11 18.74 24.31 26.93
C PHE A 11 19.51 23.60 28.04
N ILE A 12 18.99 23.61 29.28
CA ILE A 12 19.58 22.90 30.42
C ILE A 12 19.42 21.38 30.27
N LEU A 13 18.27 20.90 29.78
CA LEU A 13 18.07 19.47 29.44
C LEU A 13 18.99 19.01 28.31
N PHE A 14 19.27 19.85 27.32
CA PHE A 14 20.22 19.58 26.23
C PHE A 14 21.65 19.38 26.75
N ILE A 15 22.06 20.16 27.75
CA ILE A 15 23.40 20.05 28.37
C ILE A 15 23.49 18.84 29.29
N VAL A 16 22.47 18.56 30.11
CA VAL A 16 22.48 17.44 31.09
C VAL A 16 22.33 16.07 30.41
N ALA A 17 21.61 15.98 29.29
CA ALA A 17 21.56 14.76 28.48
C ALA A 17 22.84 14.56 27.65
N GLY A 18 23.48 15.66 27.20
CA GLY A 18 24.74 15.61 26.46
C GLY A 18 25.94 15.14 27.28
N THR A 19 26.00 15.42 28.59
CA THR A 19 27.15 15.04 29.43
C THR A 19 27.09 13.61 29.97
N ASN A 20 25.90 13.03 30.17
CA ASN A 20 25.77 11.67 30.70
C ASN A 20 25.88 10.57 29.63
N ILE A 21 25.59 10.88 28.36
CA ILE A 21 25.70 9.90 27.25
C ILE A 21 27.15 9.76 26.76
N LEU A 22 28.03 10.71 27.10
CA LEU A 22 29.45 10.67 26.79
C LEU A 22 30.27 9.70 27.67
N GLN A 23 29.65 9.05 28.66
CA GLN A 23 30.33 8.09 29.56
C GLN A 23 30.09 6.61 29.21
N ALA A 24 29.33 6.30 28.16
CA ALA A 24 29.14 4.93 27.68
C ALA A 24 30.00 4.66 26.43
N SER A 25 31.32 4.82 26.54
CA SER A 25 32.25 4.22 25.56
C SER A 25 33.03 3.09 26.22
N PRO A 26 33.14 1.92 25.57
CA PRO A 26 33.99 0.85 26.05
C PRO A 26 35.45 1.27 25.95
N VAL A 27 36.29 0.64 26.76
CA VAL A 27 37.73 0.88 26.87
C VAL A 27 38.41 0.85 25.49
N GLY A 28 38.71 2.03 24.96
CA GLY A 28 39.37 2.29 23.66
C GLY A 28 39.06 3.71 23.16
N GLU A 29 40.04 4.44 22.63
CA GLU A 29 39.79 5.80 22.11
C GLU A 29 38.88 5.74 20.88
N ALA A 30 37.58 6.04 21.07
CA ALA A 30 36.62 6.13 19.98
C ALA A 30 37.09 7.14 18.91
N THR A 31 37.00 6.72 17.65
CA THR A 31 37.41 7.52 16.49
C THR A 31 36.55 8.79 16.37
N LEU A 32 37.04 9.82 15.68
CA LEU A 32 36.26 11.04 15.42
C LEU A 32 34.94 10.75 14.69
N PHE A 33 34.91 9.73 13.84
CA PHE A 33 33.72 9.30 13.13
C PHE A 33 32.67 8.66 14.05
N GLU A 34 33.08 7.80 14.98
CA GLU A 34 32.17 7.20 15.97
C GLU A 34 31.60 8.25 16.93
N LYS A 35 32.42 9.23 17.35
CA LYS A 35 31.95 10.37 18.15
C LYS A 35 30.92 11.21 17.38
N PHE A 36 31.13 11.43 16.08
CA PHE A 36 30.19 12.13 15.23
C PHE A 36 28.86 11.35 15.06
N LEU A 37 28.92 10.05 14.81
CA LEU A 37 27.74 9.18 14.77
C LEU A 37 26.98 9.20 16.10
N GLY A 38 27.68 9.13 17.24
CA GLY A 38 27.06 9.21 18.57
C GLY A 38 26.27 10.52 18.78
N VAL A 39 26.78 11.65 18.30
CA VAL A 39 26.08 12.93 18.33
C VAL A 39 24.86 12.93 17.42
N LEU A 40 24.96 12.39 16.20
CA LEU A 40 23.81 12.29 15.28
C LEU A 40 22.70 11.41 15.84
N VAL A 41 23.06 10.24 16.38
CA VAL A 41 22.11 9.31 17.02
C VAL A 41 21.43 10.01 18.20
N SER A 42 22.20 10.63 19.10
CA SER A 42 21.64 11.37 20.24
C SER A 42 20.69 12.50 19.80
N SER A 43 21.04 13.21 18.73
CA SER A 43 20.21 14.26 18.14
C SER A 43 18.90 13.72 17.56
N ALA A 44 18.93 12.52 16.97
CA ALA A 44 17.75 11.88 16.39
C ALA A 44 16.65 11.60 17.43
N LEU A 45 17.01 11.31 18.69
CA LEU A 45 16.03 11.16 19.78
C LEU A 45 15.34 12.50 20.08
N VAL A 46 16.11 13.57 20.16
CA VAL A 46 15.59 14.92 20.40
C VAL A 46 14.67 15.35 19.26
N PHE A 47 15.05 15.11 18.01
CA PHE A 47 14.19 15.36 16.86
C PHE A 47 12.91 14.52 16.88
N SER A 48 13.00 13.26 17.32
CA SER A 48 11.82 12.39 17.46
C SER A 48 10.85 12.93 18.52
N LEU A 49 11.36 13.42 19.65
CA LEU A 49 10.56 14.08 20.69
C LEU A 49 9.89 15.36 20.19
N ILE A 50 10.65 16.22 19.49
CA ILE A 50 10.11 17.47 18.91
C ILE A 50 9.03 17.15 17.87
N LYS A 51 9.28 16.21 16.97
CA LYS A 51 8.30 15.76 15.97
C LYS A 51 7.04 15.26 16.66
N GLY A 52 7.17 14.34 17.62
CA GLY A 52 6.04 13.82 18.39
C GLY A 52 5.23 14.92 19.06
N TYR A 53 5.91 15.86 19.74
CA TYR A 53 5.26 17.00 20.37
C TYR A 53 4.49 17.87 19.37
N LEU A 54 5.09 18.23 18.24
CA LEU A 54 4.45 19.08 17.24
C LEU A 54 3.23 18.41 16.63
N THR A 55 3.33 17.12 16.30
CA THR A 55 2.21 16.33 15.77
C THR A 55 1.07 16.26 16.77
N VAL A 56 1.35 15.89 18.03
CA VAL A 56 0.33 15.81 19.08
C VAL A 56 -0.28 17.17 19.35
N ASN A 57 0.52 18.23 19.51
CA ASN A 57 0.03 19.56 19.87
C ASN A 57 -0.99 20.11 18.86
N LYS A 58 -0.80 19.85 17.56
CA LYS A 58 -1.71 20.31 16.50
C LYS A 58 -3.09 19.64 16.60
N ILE A 59 -3.13 18.37 17.00
CA ILE A 59 -4.34 17.56 17.07
C ILE A 59 -4.99 17.72 18.44
N TRP A 60 -4.18 17.74 19.50
CA TRP A 60 -4.62 17.90 20.90
C TRP A 60 -5.47 19.15 21.12
N LYS A 61 -5.14 20.27 20.46
CA LYS A 61 -5.95 21.50 20.53
C LYS A 61 -7.38 21.31 20.01
N ARG A 62 -7.60 20.36 19.11
CA ARG A 62 -8.87 20.09 18.42
C ARG A 62 -9.48 18.74 18.78
N ARG A 63 -8.92 18.03 19.77
CA ARG A 63 -9.32 16.67 20.21
C ARG A 63 -10.78 16.50 20.63
N LYS A 64 -11.49 17.61 20.84
CA LYS A 64 -12.91 17.61 21.22
C LYS A 64 -13.86 17.66 20.02
N ASN A 65 -13.34 17.99 18.83
CA ASN A 65 -14.11 17.97 17.60
C ASN A 65 -14.25 16.53 17.11
N GLU A 66 -15.48 16.11 16.84
CA GLU A 66 -15.83 14.77 16.36
C GLU A 66 -15.19 14.48 15.00
N GLU A 67 -15.18 15.45 14.07
CA GLU A 67 -14.51 15.30 12.76
C GLU A 67 -13.02 15.00 12.90
N VAL A 68 -12.36 15.56 13.92
CA VAL A 68 -10.93 15.34 14.16
C VAL A 68 -10.67 13.96 14.75
N ALA A 69 -11.60 13.44 15.56
CA ALA A 69 -11.52 12.06 16.04
C ALA A 69 -11.71 11.08 14.87
N ASN A 70 -12.75 11.29 14.06
CA ASN A 70 -13.07 10.40 12.93
C ASN A 70 -11.99 10.43 11.83
N SER A 71 -11.27 11.55 11.66
CA SER A 71 -10.17 11.64 10.68
C SER A 71 -8.90 10.84 11.03
N ILE A 72 -8.83 10.23 12.20
CA ILE A 72 -7.66 9.46 12.65
C ILE A 72 -7.96 7.97 12.44
N SER A 73 -7.19 7.31 11.58
CA SER A 73 -7.24 5.85 11.44
C SER A 73 -6.85 5.18 12.77
N ILE A 74 -7.79 4.42 13.33
CA ILE A 74 -7.58 3.70 14.59
C ILE A 74 -6.82 2.43 14.30
N VAL A 75 -7.06 1.78 13.16
CA VAL A 75 -6.27 0.61 12.71
C VAL A 75 -4.79 0.98 12.61
N ALA A 76 -4.44 2.10 11.97
CA ALA A 76 -3.05 2.57 11.88
C ALA A 76 -2.45 2.91 13.25
N ALA A 77 -3.23 3.53 14.14
CA ALA A 77 -2.79 3.81 15.51
C ALA A 77 -2.57 2.52 16.31
N MET A 78 -3.39 1.49 16.09
CA MET A 78 -3.30 0.18 16.72
C MET A 78 -2.11 -0.65 16.20
N LEU A 79 -1.82 -0.58 14.90
CA LEU A 79 -0.60 -1.14 14.30
C LEU A 79 0.67 -0.56 14.94
N GLY A 80 0.64 0.70 15.36
CA GLY A 80 1.69 1.32 16.15
C GLY A 80 2.03 0.56 17.45
N PHE A 81 1.04 -0.08 18.09
CA PHE A 81 1.27 -0.96 19.23
C PHE A 81 1.77 -2.34 18.82
N ALA A 82 1.19 -2.91 17.76
CA ALA A 82 1.59 -4.22 17.24
C ALA A 82 3.07 -4.25 16.86
N VAL A 83 3.58 -3.16 16.31
CA VAL A 83 5.01 -3.00 15.99
C VAL A 83 5.80 -2.51 17.21
N GLY A 84 5.35 -1.45 17.87
CA GLY A 84 6.12 -0.79 18.92
C GLY A 84 6.38 -1.65 20.15
N PHE A 85 5.46 -2.55 20.52
CA PHE A 85 5.58 -3.36 21.72
C PHE A 85 6.63 -4.49 21.58
N PRO A 86 6.62 -5.30 20.50
CA PRO A 86 7.72 -6.24 20.22
C PRO A 86 9.09 -5.56 20.13
N PHE A 87 9.20 -4.41 19.46
CA PHE A 87 10.46 -3.67 19.37
C PHE A 87 10.96 -3.22 20.75
N LEU A 88 10.06 -2.72 21.61
CA LEU A 88 10.42 -2.36 22.98
C LEU A 88 10.91 -3.57 23.78
N LEU A 89 10.19 -4.69 23.73
CA LEU A 89 10.58 -5.92 24.43
C LEU A 89 11.93 -6.44 23.93
N ASN A 90 12.15 -6.48 22.61
CA ASN A 90 13.42 -6.87 22.02
C ASN A 90 14.56 -5.94 22.50
N SER A 91 14.34 -4.63 22.48
CA SER A 91 15.35 -3.64 22.91
C SER A 91 15.70 -3.73 24.39
N VAL A 92 14.72 -3.96 25.26
CA VAL A 92 14.93 -3.98 26.72
C VAL A 92 15.41 -5.35 27.22
N LEU A 93 14.81 -6.45 26.72
CA LEU A 93 15.02 -7.78 27.27
C LEU A 93 16.12 -8.57 26.54
N ILE A 94 16.33 -8.31 25.24
CA ILE A 94 17.23 -9.11 24.40
C ILE A 94 18.50 -8.32 24.10
N THR A 95 18.37 -7.16 23.45
CA THR A 95 19.54 -6.44 22.91
C THR A 95 20.18 -5.44 23.88
N ASN A 96 19.51 -5.13 25.01
CA ASN A 96 19.92 -4.08 25.96
C ASN A 96 20.17 -2.71 25.29
N ASP A 97 19.52 -2.46 24.15
CA ASP A 97 19.59 -1.19 23.41
C ASP A 97 18.59 -0.20 23.99
N TYR A 98 19.01 0.49 25.06
CA TYR A 98 18.19 1.49 25.75
C TYR A 98 17.81 2.69 24.86
N PHE A 99 18.58 2.98 23.81
CA PHE A 99 18.30 4.09 22.91
C PHE A 99 17.13 3.75 21.97
N SER A 100 17.14 2.55 21.39
CA SER A 100 16.02 2.03 20.60
C SER A 100 14.78 1.76 21.47
N ALA A 101 14.98 1.32 22.71
CA ALA A 101 13.90 1.23 23.70
C ALA A 101 13.24 2.60 23.94
N ALA A 102 14.04 3.66 24.15
CA ALA A 102 13.52 5.01 24.35
C ALA A 102 12.72 5.53 23.14
N LYS A 103 13.17 5.25 21.90
CA LYS A 103 12.41 5.54 20.68
C LYS A 103 11.07 4.79 20.64
N SER A 104 11.09 3.50 20.97
CA SER A 104 9.89 2.65 20.98
C SER A 104 8.88 3.14 22.01
N VAL A 105 9.33 3.58 23.20
CA VAL A 105 8.46 4.21 24.21
C VAL A 105 7.81 5.48 23.67
N ILE A 106 8.56 6.35 22.97
CA ILE A 106 7.99 7.56 22.36
C ILE A 106 6.92 7.19 21.32
N ALA A 107 7.20 6.21 20.47
CA ALA A 107 6.26 5.73 19.45
C ALA A 107 4.98 5.15 20.08
N LEU A 108 5.10 4.33 21.12
CA LEU A 108 3.97 3.77 21.86
C LEU A 108 3.14 4.86 22.57
N CYS A 109 3.80 5.87 23.14
CA CYS A 109 3.11 7.02 23.71
C CYS A 109 2.32 7.80 22.65
N LEU A 110 2.87 7.95 21.44
CA LEU A 110 2.17 8.58 20.33
C LEU A 110 0.97 7.72 19.89
N ALA A 111 1.17 6.43 19.64
CA ALA A 111 0.12 5.49 19.29
C ALA A 111 -1.04 5.52 20.30
N PHE A 112 -0.71 5.59 21.59
CA PHE A 112 -1.70 5.75 22.67
C PHE A 112 -2.48 7.06 22.59
N VAL A 113 -1.79 8.19 22.43
CA VAL A 113 -2.46 9.49 22.29
C VAL A 113 -3.37 9.50 21.07
N PHE A 114 -2.91 8.99 19.93
CA PHE A 114 -3.70 8.92 18.70
C PHE A 114 -4.91 8.02 18.83
N THR A 115 -4.76 6.84 19.44
CA THR A 115 -5.88 5.92 19.71
C THR A 115 -6.91 6.58 20.63
N MET A 116 -6.47 7.25 21.69
CA MET A 116 -7.38 7.96 22.60
C MET A 116 -8.14 9.10 21.91
N ILE A 117 -7.52 9.80 20.95
CA ILE A 117 -8.20 10.87 20.21
C ILE A 117 -9.11 10.27 19.13
N GLY A 118 -8.63 9.29 18.36
CA GLY A 118 -9.36 8.67 17.25
C GLY A 118 -10.63 7.94 17.70
N THR A 119 -10.58 7.29 18.87
CA THR A 119 -11.77 6.69 19.49
C THR A 119 -12.81 7.72 19.96
N GLY A 120 -12.52 9.01 19.86
CA GLY A 120 -13.43 10.07 20.29
C GLY A 120 -13.58 10.16 21.81
N TYR A 121 -12.63 9.62 22.59
CA TYR A 121 -12.68 9.63 24.06
C TYR A 121 -12.80 11.04 24.65
N TYR A 122 -12.19 12.04 24.00
CA TYR A 122 -12.22 13.42 24.45
C TYR A 122 -13.37 14.26 23.86
N VAL A 123 -14.19 13.68 22.97
CA VAL A 123 -15.32 14.37 22.33
C VAL A 123 -16.42 14.58 23.36
N ASP A 124 -16.96 15.80 23.42
CA ASP A 124 -17.91 16.18 24.46
C ASP A 124 -19.24 15.39 24.36
N ASN A 125 -19.62 14.92 23.16
CA ASN A 125 -20.77 14.03 22.92
C ASN A 125 -20.59 12.61 23.50
N ASN A 126 -19.35 12.15 23.69
CA ASN A 126 -19.03 10.80 24.16
C ASN A 126 -18.80 10.72 25.67
N ARG A 127 -19.13 11.79 26.41
CA ARG A 127 -18.95 11.85 27.87
C ARG A 127 -19.76 10.77 28.57
N GLY A 128 -19.09 10.01 29.44
CA GLY A 128 -19.71 8.95 30.24
C GLY A 128 -19.77 7.59 29.55
N VAL A 129 -19.29 7.47 28.31
CA VAL A 129 -19.15 6.18 27.60
C VAL A 129 -17.77 5.58 27.92
N GLY A 130 -17.72 4.26 28.16
CA GLY A 130 -16.48 3.56 28.46
C GLY A 130 -15.54 3.48 27.25
N PHE A 131 -14.22 3.53 27.50
CA PHE A 131 -13.19 3.51 26.44
C PHE A 131 -13.32 2.29 25.51
N LEU A 132 -13.55 1.08 26.04
CA LEU A 132 -13.70 -0.12 25.22
C LEU A 132 -14.92 -0.05 24.29
N THR A 133 -16.00 0.58 24.75
CA THR A 133 -17.19 0.81 23.92
C THR A 133 -16.91 1.82 22.82
N LEU A 134 -16.16 2.88 23.12
CA LEU A 134 -15.76 3.88 22.12
C LEU A 134 -14.77 3.30 21.11
N LEU A 135 -13.80 2.49 21.57
CA LEU A 135 -12.87 1.76 20.72
C LEU A 135 -13.62 0.82 19.77
N GLY A 136 -14.55 0.01 20.29
CA GLY A 136 -15.36 -0.88 19.45
C GLY A 136 -16.24 -0.12 18.45
N ARG A 137 -16.83 1.02 18.84
CA ARG A 137 -17.60 1.86 17.91
C ARG A 137 -16.74 2.45 16.82
N ALA A 138 -15.56 2.92 17.16
CA ALA A 138 -14.70 3.62 16.23
C ALA A 138 -13.98 2.64 15.29
N LEU A 139 -13.61 1.44 15.75
CA LEU A 139 -13.20 0.33 14.88
C LEU A 139 -14.34 -0.11 13.95
N ASN A 140 -15.57 -0.16 14.44
CA ASN A 140 -16.73 -0.52 13.61
C ASN A 140 -17.10 0.62 12.63
N LEU A 141 -16.81 1.89 12.96
CA LEU A 141 -16.95 3.01 12.03
C LEU A 141 -15.90 2.95 10.93
N GLU A 142 -14.63 2.71 11.25
CA GLU A 142 -13.55 2.53 10.26
C GLU A 142 -13.85 1.33 9.35
N ARG A 143 -14.30 0.20 9.92
CA ARG A 143 -14.80 -0.95 9.14
C ARG A 143 -16.04 -0.61 8.30
N LYS A 144 -16.92 0.27 8.78
CA LYS A 144 -18.11 0.72 8.04
C LYS A 144 -17.79 1.74 6.97
N GLU A 145 -16.73 2.53 7.07
CA GLU A 145 -16.22 3.36 5.97
C GLU A 145 -15.70 2.44 4.85
N SER A 146 -14.95 1.38 5.20
CA SER A 146 -14.62 0.30 4.26
C SER A 146 -15.87 -0.46 3.74
N GLY A 147 -16.95 -0.51 4.53
CA GLY A 147 -18.25 -1.09 4.16
C GLY A 147 -19.23 -0.11 3.50
N GLU A 148 -18.95 1.19 3.46
CA GLU A 148 -19.75 2.20 2.77
C GLU A 148 -19.47 2.12 1.27
N LEU A 149 -18.27 1.66 0.89
CA LEU A 149 -17.92 1.20 -0.47
C LEU A 149 -18.93 0.16 -1.00
N LEU A 150 -19.35 -0.80 -0.17
CA LEU A 150 -20.40 -1.77 -0.53
C LEU A 150 -21.74 -1.06 -0.81
N SER A 151 -22.08 -0.03 -0.04
CA SER A 151 -23.36 0.71 -0.08
C SER A 151 -23.48 1.63 -1.29
N ASP A 152 -22.38 2.32 -1.61
CA ASP A 152 -22.36 3.37 -2.64
C ASP A 152 -22.36 2.81 -4.07
N MET A 153 -21.90 1.57 -4.27
CA MET A 153 -22.07 0.83 -5.52
C MET A 153 -23.44 0.12 -5.61
N LEU A 154 -24.49 0.89 -5.88
CA LEU A 154 -25.80 0.36 -6.29
C LEU A 154 -25.68 -0.36 -7.65
N ARG A 155 -25.47 -1.68 -7.63
CA ARG A 155 -25.38 -2.60 -8.79
C ARG A 155 -24.72 -1.93 -10.02
N PRO A 156 -23.39 -1.82 -10.03
CA PRO A 156 -22.67 -1.07 -11.06
C PRO A 156 -22.90 -1.63 -12.46
N LYS A 157 -22.77 -0.78 -13.47
CA LYS A 157 -22.67 -1.22 -14.86
C LYS A 157 -21.45 -2.15 -14.97
N GLY A 158 -21.63 -3.34 -15.53
CA GLY A 158 -20.56 -4.34 -15.57
C GLY A 158 -20.34 -5.11 -14.26
N ALA A 159 -21.28 -5.09 -13.30
CA ALA A 159 -21.17 -5.83 -12.02
C ALA A 159 -20.78 -7.31 -12.16
N ARG A 160 -21.21 -7.97 -13.25
CA ARG A 160 -20.79 -9.35 -13.53
C ARG A 160 -19.27 -9.44 -13.78
N LYS A 161 -18.72 -8.55 -14.60
CA LYS A 161 -17.28 -8.50 -14.87
C LYS A 161 -16.47 -8.15 -13.62
N ILE A 162 -16.99 -7.29 -12.75
CA ILE A 162 -16.36 -7.02 -11.46
C ILE A 162 -16.25 -8.31 -10.66
N ILE A 163 -17.35 -9.05 -10.50
CA ILE A 163 -17.33 -10.35 -9.81
C ILE A 163 -16.35 -11.33 -10.48
N ASP A 164 -16.35 -11.41 -11.81
CA ASP A 164 -15.42 -12.30 -12.53
C ASP A 164 -13.95 -11.88 -12.31
N ILE A 165 -13.66 -10.57 -12.18
CA ILE A 165 -12.34 -10.04 -11.81
C ILE A 165 -11.98 -10.47 -10.38
N LEU A 166 -12.88 -10.31 -9.40
CA LEU A 166 -12.60 -10.70 -8.00
C LEU A 166 -12.33 -12.20 -7.87
N VAL A 167 -13.14 -13.04 -8.55
CA VAL A 167 -12.95 -14.50 -8.57
C VAL A 167 -11.61 -14.89 -9.18
N LYS A 168 -11.19 -14.20 -10.25
CA LYS A 168 -9.92 -14.49 -10.91
C LYS A 168 -8.72 -13.95 -10.13
N LEU A 169 -8.88 -12.82 -9.45
CA LEU A 169 -7.86 -12.25 -8.56
C LEU A 169 -7.59 -13.20 -7.38
N ALA A 170 -8.64 -13.67 -6.70
CA ALA A 170 -8.49 -14.64 -5.61
C ALA A 170 -7.87 -15.98 -6.03
N ALA A 171 -7.94 -16.32 -7.32
CA ALA A 171 -7.40 -17.56 -7.86
C ALA A 171 -6.00 -17.40 -8.48
N ILE A 172 -5.30 -16.29 -8.23
CA ILE A 172 -4.09 -15.92 -8.98
C ILE A 172 -2.82 -16.60 -8.48
N ASP A 173 -2.74 -16.88 -7.20
CA ASP A 173 -1.62 -17.50 -6.51
C ASP A 173 -1.78 -19.02 -6.33
N ASP A 174 -2.82 -19.60 -6.97
CA ASP A 174 -3.24 -21.00 -6.88
C ASP A 174 -3.79 -21.43 -5.49
N ASP A 175 -4.21 -20.51 -4.62
CA ASP A 175 -4.86 -20.85 -3.34
C ASP A 175 -5.96 -19.85 -2.96
N ILE A 176 -7.23 -20.28 -2.93
CA ILE A 176 -8.34 -19.39 -2.56
C ILE A 176 -8.67 -19.54 -1.07
N ALA A 177 -8.63 -18.44 -0.32
CA ALA A 177 -8.99 -18.41 1.10
C ALA A 177 -10.53 -18.37 1.33
N GLN A 178 -10.97 -18.80 2.52
CA GLN A 178 -12.41 -18.75 2.85
C GLN A 178 -12.90 -17.31 3.00
N GLU A 179 -12.05 -16.42 3.50
CA GLU A 179 -12.31 -15.01 3.70
C GLU A 179 -12.58 -14.29 2.37
N GLU A 180 -11.82 -14.61 1.32
CA GLU A 180 -12.04 -14.12 -0.04
C GLU A 180 -13.34 -14.63 -0.63
N ILE A 181 -13.65 -15.93 -0.44
CA ILE A 181 -14.90 -16.55 -0.90
C ILE A 181 -16.10 -15.87 -0.22
N ASP A 182 -16.02 -15.64 1.09
CA ASP A 182 -17.05 -14.96 1.87
C ASP A 182 -17.25 -13.53 1.36
N LEU A 183 -16.17 -12.84 1.00
CA LEU A 183 -16.22 -11.50 0.45
C LEU A 183 -16.86 -11.47 -0.94
N ILE A 184 -16.44 -12.35 -1.86
CA ILE A 184 -17.02 -12.48 -3.21
C ILE A 184 -18.51 -12.81 -3.13
N ASN A 185 -18.90 -13.76 -2.26
CA ASN A 185 -20.30 -14.13 -2.06
C ASN A 185 -21.13 -12.93 -1.55
N GLN A 186 -20.60 -12.14 -0.61
CA GLN A 186 -21.28 -10.93 -0.14
C GLN A 186 -21.57 -9.94 -1.27
N PHE A 187 -20.62 -9.70 -2.17
CA PHE A 187 -20.84 -8.83 -3.34
C PHE A 187 -21.81 -9.44 -4.35
N ALA A 188 -21.68 -10.73 -4.63
CA ALA A 188 -22.54 -11.45 -5.57
C ALA A 188 -24.01 -11.45 -5.10
N GLU A 189 -24.25 -11.75 -3.82
CA GLU A 189 -25.59 -11.69 -3.20
C GLU A 189 -26.15 -10.27 -3.26
N LYS A 190 -25.36 -9.26 -2.88
CA LYS A 190 -25.79 -7.86 -2.86
C LYS A 190 -26.20 -7.35 -4.25
N TRP A 191 -25.48 -7.77 -5.29
CA TRP A 191 -25.77 -7.39 -6.67
C TRP A 191 -26.72 -8.36 -7.38
N ASN A 192 -27.20 -9.40 -6.68
CA ASN A 192 -28.07 -10.47 -7.19
C ASN A 192 -27.48 -11.10 -8.47
N ILE A 193 -26.22 -11.54 -8.36
CA ILE A 193 -25.45 -12.21 -9.40
C ILE A 193 -25.24 -13.66 -8.96
N GLU A 194 -25.68 -14.60 -9.78
CA GLU A 194 -25.46 -16.03 -9.54
C GLU A 194 -24.02 -16.40 -9.90
N ILE A 195 -23.22 -16.83 -8.94
CA ILE A 195 -21.87 -17.36 -9.15
C ILE A 195 -21.81 -18.86 -8.88
N PRO A 196 -20.92 -19.61 -9.55
CA PRO A 196 -20.65 -20.99 -9.19
C PRO A 196 -20.14 -21.08 -7.74
N GLU A 197 -20.35 -22.23 -7.11
CA GLU A 197 -19.85 -22.49 -5.76
C GLU A 197 -18.31 -22.47 -5.77
N LEU A 198 -17.74 -21.57 -4.97
CA LEU A 198 -16.29 -21.47 -4.77
C LEU A 198 -15.91 -22.34 -3.57
N VAL A 199 -14.82 -23.09 -3.71
CA VAL A 199 -14.32 -24.00 -2.67
C VAL A 199 -12.95 -23.51 -2.23
N PRO A 200 -12.66 -23.45 -0.92
CA PRO A 200 -11.34 -23.09 -0.43
C PRO A 200 -10.25 -24.04 -0.92
N GLY A 201 -9.05 -23.50 -1.09
CA GLY A 201 -7.90 -24.25 -1.57
C GLY A 201 -7.62 -24.01 -3.05
N LYS A 202 -6.94 -24.99 -3.66
CA LYS A 202 -6.50 -24.89 -5.04
C LYS A 202 -7.66 -24.71 -6.03
N PRO A 203 -7.67 -23.66 -6.87
CA PRO A 203 -8.72 -23.44 -7.85
C PRO A 203 -8.73 -24.53 -8.93
N GLU A 204 -9.93 -24.83 -9.47
CA GLU A 204 -10.08 -25.76 -10.59
C GLU A 204 -9.42 -25.23 -11.88
N THR A 205 -9.34 -23.91 -12.02
CA THR A 205 -8.67 -23.22 -13.13
C THR A 205 -7.62 -22.26 -12.61
N ILE A 206 -6.35 -22.54 -12.95
CA ILE A 206 -5.23 -21.63 -12.76
C ILE A 206 -5.52 -20.34 -13.51
N THR A 207 -5.41 -19.20 -12.83
CA THR A 207 -5.57 -17.89 -13.46
C THR A 207 -4.25 -17.41 -14.04
N ASN A 208 -4.30 -16.91 -15.27
CA ASN A 208 -3.16 -16.23 -15.89
C ASN A 208 -3.33 -14.71 -15.74
N LEU A 209 -2.29 -14.02 -15.30
CA LEU A 209 -2.20 -12.55 -15.26
C LEU A 209 -2.74 -11.89 -16.55
N VAL A 210 -2.43 -12.45 -17.72
CA VAL A 210 -2.87 -11.92 -19.02
C VAL A 210 -4.41 -11.97 -19.17
N ASP A 211 -5.03 -13.05 -18.73
CA ASP A 211 -6.48 -13.22 -18.79
C ASP A 211 -7.18 -12.25 -17.83
N LEU A 212 -6.62 -12.08 -16.63
CA LEU A 212 -7.13 -11.13 -15.64
C LEU A 212 -7.01 -9.68 -16.13
N LYS A 213 -5.88 -9.30 -16.72
CA LYS A 213 -5.71 -8.00 -17.39
C LYS A 213 -6.75 -7.79 -18.49
N SER A 214 -7.01 -8.82 -19.31
CA SER A 214 -8.03 -8.74 -20.35
C SER A 214 -9.44 -8.52 -19.78
N LEU A 215 -9.77 -9.15 -18.65
CA LEU A 215 -11.04 -8.94 -17.95
C LEU A 215 -11.19 -7.50 -17.43
N VAL A 216 -10.14 -6.96 -16.79
CA VAL A 216 -10.13 -5.57 -16.31
C VAL A 216 -10.27 -4.60 -17.48
N GLN A 217 -9.52 -4.80 -18.57
CA GLN A 217 -9.66 -3.97 -19.78
C GLN A 217 -11.09 -4.06 -20.34
N SER A 218 -11.63 -5.28 -20.45
CA SER A 218 -12.97 -5.50 -20.96
C SER A 218 -14.04 -4.82 -20.10
N TYR A 219 -13.83 -4.70 -18.78
CA TYR A 219 -14.71 -3.94 -17.90
C TYR A 219 -14.62 -2.44 -18.18
N LEU A 220 -13.40 -1.89 -18.29
CA LEU A 220 -13.18 -0.46 -18.59
C LEU A 220 -13.73 -0.07 -19.97
N ASP A 221 -13.64 -0.96 -20.96
CA ASP A 221 -14.18 -0.77 -22.30
C ASP A 221 -15.72 -0.67 -22.33
N GLU A 222 -16.43 -1.15 -21.29
CA GLU A 222 -17.88 -0.94 -21.18
C GLU A 222 -18.23 0.52 -20.86
N GLY A 223 -17.24 1.34 -20.48
CA GLY A 223 -17.43 2.71 -20.04
C GLY A 223 -18.22 2.77 -18.74
N PRO A 224 -17.70 2.26 -17.61
CA PRO A 224 -18.26 2.52 -16.28
C PRO A 224 -18.05 3.99 -15.90
N ASP A 225 -18.92 4.54 -15.04
CA ASP A 225 -18.70 5.90 -14.52
C ASP A 225 -17.37 5.94 -13.75
N THR A 226 -16.64 7.06 -13.80
CA THR A 226 -15.30 7.19 -13.20
C THR A 226 -15.30 6.87 -11.71
N ASP A 227 -16.34 7.30 -10.99
CA ASP A 227 -16.49 7.05 -9.55
C ASP A 227 -16.67 5.54 -9.27
N VAL A 228 -17.35 4.82 -10.16
CA VAL A 228 -17.54 3.36 -10.08
C VAL A 228 -16.26 2.63 -10.45
N ALA A 229 -15.48 3.15 -11.39
CA ALA A 229 -14.16 2.63 -11.72
C ALA A 229 -13.18 2.82 -10.55
N GLU A 230 -13.12 4.00 -9.93
CA GLU A 230 -12.33 4.25 -8.72
C GLU A 230 -12.71 3.27 -7.60
N SER A 231 -14.01 3.05 -7.39
CA SER A 231 -14.49 2.10 -6.38
C SER A 231 -14.01 0.66 -6.64
N LEU A 232 -13.75 0.26 -7.89
CA LEU A 232 -13.18 -1.05 -8.20
C LEU A 232 -11.75 -1.19 -7.67
N VAL A 233 -10.96 -0.10 -7.62
CA VAL A 233 -9.62 -0.12 -6.99
C VAL A 233 -9.75 -0.50 -5.53
N ASP A 234 -10.72 0.08 -4.83
CA ASP A 234 -10.94 -0.21 -3.42
C ASP A 234 -11.39 -1.66 -3.21
N LEU A 235 -12.24 -2.20 -4.10
CA LEU A 235 -12.65 -3.60 -4.09
C LEU A 235 -11.47 -4.56 -4.31
N ILE A 236 -10.59 -4.23 -5.26
CA ILE A 236 -9.41 -5.04 -5.58
C ILE A 236 -8.44 -5.06 -4.39
N ASN A 237 -8.20 -3.92 -3.74
CA ASN A 237 -7.36 -3.86 -2.53
C ASN A 237 -8.02 -4.60 -1.35
N LEU A 238 -9.32 -4.43 -1.16
CA LEU A 238 -10.06 -5.13 -0.10
C LEU A 238 -10.03 -6.66 -0.29
N MET A 239 -10.12 -7.13 -1.54
CA MET A 239 -9.97 -8.54 -1.87
C MET A 239 -8.58 -9.05 -1.52
N ALA A 240 -7.52 -8.37 -1.99
CA ALA A 240 -6.14 -8.79 -1.75
C ALA A 240 -5.76 -8.79 -0.26
N GLU A 241 -6.44 -8.01 0.58
CA GLU A 241 -6.20 -7.97 2.03
C GLU A 241 -7.17 -8.85 2.83
N ALA A 242 -8.06 -9.62 2.18
CA ALA A 242 -9.19 -10.27 2.85
C ALA A 242 -8.77 -11.34 3.87
N ASP A 243 -7.67 -12.04 3.63
CA ASP A 243 -7.15 -13.13 4.45
C ASP A 243 -5.89 -12.75 5.27
N ASP A 244 -5.56 -11.45 5.33
CA ASP A 244 -4.36 -10.88 5.97
C ASP A 244 -3.01 -11.34 5.34
N GLU A 245 -3.00 -12.02 4.18
CA GLU A 245 -1.79 -12.47 3.48
C GLU A 245 -1.77 -12.01 2.00
N VAL A 246 -0.93 -11.01 1.67
CA VAL A 246 -0.76 -10.56 0.27
C VAL A 246 0.44 -11.25 -0.37
N THR A 247 0.21 -12.07 -1.40
CA THR A 247 1.27 -12.71 -2.18
C THR A 247 1.94 -11.73 -3.16
N ALA A 248 3.10 -12.12 -3.70
CA ALA A 248 3.81 -11.28 -4.68
C ALA A 248 3.01 -11.16 -5.99
N GLU A 249 2.35 -12.24 -6.40
CA GLU A 249 1.49 -12.33 -7.57
C GLU A 249 0.26 -11.42 -7.44
N GLU A 250 -0.40 -11.40 -6.28
CA GLU A 250 -1.53 -10.51 -6.01
C GLU A 250 -1.11 -9.05 -5.97
N ALA A 251 -0.04 -8.72 -5.22
CA ALA A 251 0.46 -7.35 -5.15
C ALA A 251 0.81 -6.80 -6.55
N MET A 252 1.42 -7.64 -7.39
CA MET A 252 1.75 -7.32 -8.78
C MET A 252 0.49 -7.07 -9.63
N ALA A 253 -0.53 -7.91 -9.49
CA ALA A 253 -1.80 -7.78 -10.20
C ALA A 253 -2.57 -6.53 -9.76
N VAL A 254 -2.69 -6.30 -8.45
CA VAL A 254 -3.30 -5.12 -7.84
C VAL A 254 -2.64 -3.84 -8.36
N ALA A 255 -1.30 -3.80 -8.40
CA ALA A 255 -0.55 -2.65 -8.89
C ALA A 255 -0.84 -2.36 -10.38
N GLU A 256 -0.86 -3.38 -11.25
CA GLU A 256 -1.18 -3.23 -12.66
C GLU A 256 -2.62 -2.70 -12.85
N PHE A 257 -3.61 -3.28 -12.15
CA PHE A 257 -5.01 -2.90 -12.31
C PHE A 257 -5.32 -1.53 -11.75
N THR A 258 -4.71 -1.17 -10.61
CA THR A 258 -4.80 0.18 -10.06
C THR A 258 -4.29 1.20 -11.08
N GLY A 259 -3.18 0.90 -11.77
CA GLY A 259 -2.67 1.74 -12.85
C GLY A 259 -3.61 1.84 -14.05
N MET A 260 -4.19 0.71 -14.50
CA MET A 260 -5.17 0.70 -15.59
C MET A 260 -6.41 1.55 -15.28
N ILE A 261 -6.95 1.41 -14.07
CA ILE A 261 -8.14 2.13 -13.64
C ILE A 261 -7.83 3.62 -13.44
N ALA A 262 -6.71 3.95 -12.80
CA ALA A 262 -6.26 5.33 -12.67
C ALA A 262 -6.05 5.99 -14.04
N HIS A 263 -5.56 5.24 -15.03
CA HIS A 263 -5.48 5.71 -16.40
C HIS A 263 -6.87 5.99 -17.00
N TYR A 264 -7.81 5.04 -16.89
CA TYR A 264 -9.19 5.23 -17.35
C TYR A 264 -9.83 6.50 -16.76
N VAL A 265 -9.68 6.70 -15.46
CA VAL A 265 -10.22 7.87 -14.75
C VAL A 265 -9.51 9.17 -15.15
N SER A 266 -8.21 9.11 -15.44
CA SER A 266 -7.41 10.29 -15.82
C SER A 266 -7.49 10.65 -17.30
N LEU A 267 -7.94 9.74 -18.19
CA LEU A 267 -8.21 10.05 -19.60
C LEU A 267 -9.22 11.21 -19.75
N GLU A 268 -10.14 11.39 -18.80
CA GLU A 268 -11.04 12.55 -18.77
C GLU A 268 -10.34 13.87 -18.37
N LYS A 269 -9.22 13.80 -17.65
CA LYS A 269 -8.50 14.95 -17.07
C LYS A 269 -7.26 15.36 -17.88
N GLY A 270 -6.74 14.46 -18.72
CA GLY A 270 -5.54 14.66 -19.54
C GLY A 270 -4.23 14.60 -18.73
N GLY A 271 -3.17 14.04 -19.31
CA GLY A 271 -1.85 13.95 -18.67
C GLY A 271 -0.92 12.90 -19.29
N GLU A 272 0.38 13.03 -19.02
CA GLU A 272 1.37 11.99 -19.33
C GLU A 272 1.39 10.95 -18.20
N ILE A 273 1.37 9.67 -18.55
CA ILE A 273 1.44 8.57 -17.59
C ILE A 273 2.72 7.79 -17.80
N GLU A 274 3.34 7.44 -16.69
CA GLU A 274 4.49 6.55 -16.68
C GLU A 274 4.04 5.10 -16.89
N MET A 275 4.60 4.45 -17.91
CA MET A 275 4.33 3.06 -18.24
C MET A 275 5.62 2.30 -18.52
N TRP A 276 5.54 0.98 -18.43
CA TRP A 276 6.61 0.04 -18.71
C TRP A 276 6.33 -0.69 -20.01
N GLU A 277 7.15 -0.45 -21.03
CA GLU A 277 7.06 -1.10 -22.32
C GLU A 277 7.91 -2.39 -22.31
N VAL A 278 7.26 -3.52 -22.57
CA VAL A 278 7.92 -4.81 -22.72
C VAL A 278 8.41 -4.98 -24.16
N ASN A 279 9.69 -5.29 -24.29
CA ASN A 279 10.31 -5.57 -25.58
C ASN A 279 10.88 -6.98 -25.61
N ILE A 280 10.71 -7.64 -26.75
CA ILE A 280 11.51 -8.82 -27.10
C ILE A 280 12.67 -8.32 -27.97
N VAL A 281 13.90 -8.72 -27.65
CA VAL A 281 15.11 -8.36 -28.41
C VAL A 281 15.71 -9.62 -29.02
N PRO A 282 15.34 -9.96 -30.27
CA PRO A 282 15.87 -11.12 -30.97
C PRO A 282 17.39 -11.03 -31.14
N GLN A 283 18.08 -12.13 -30.88
CA GLN A 283 19.54 -12.25 -31.00
C GLN A 283 19.99 -12.69 -32.41
N GLY A 284 19.05 -13.02 -33.30
CA GLY A 284 19.32 -13.46 -34.67
C GLY A 284 18.05 -13.63 -35.50
N ASP A 285 18.21 -13.92 -36.79
CA ASP A 285 17.09 -14.02 -37.74
C ASP A 285 16.16 -15.21 -37.44
N ASP A 286 16.69 -16.30 -36.86
CA ASP A 286 15.89 -17.45 -36.44
C ASP A 286 14.90 -17.07 -35.32
N GLN A 287 15.32 -16.23 -34.36
CA GLN A 287 14.43 -15.73 -33.31
C GLN A 287 13.41 -14.72 -33.86
N ILE A 288 13.74 -13.96 -34.89
CA ILE A 288 12.79 -13.06 -35.55
C ILE A 288 11.66 -13.86 -36.19
N ASN A 289 12.00 -14.93 -36.90
CA ASN A 289 11.00 -15.81 -37.50
C ASN A 289 10.14 -16.50 -36.42
N ALA A 290 10.77 -17.00 -35.35
CA ALA A 290 10.04 -17.61 -34.24
C ALA A 290 9.06 -16.64 -33.56
N VAL A 291 9.46 -15.39 -33.32
CA VAL A 291 8.56 -14.37 -32.76
C VAL A 291 7.43 -14.07 -33.75
N GLY A 292 7.72 -13.95 -35.05
CA GLY A 292 6.68 -13.73 -36.07
C GLY A 292 5.71 -14.91 -36.24
N GLU A 293 6.10 -16.14 -35.89
CA GLU A 293 5.19 -17.29 -35.84
C GLU A 293 4.31 -17.30 -34.58
N ILE A 294 4.87 -16.91 -33.44
CA ILE A 294 4.17 -16.92 -32.13
C ILE A 294 3.26 -15.69 -31.98
N LEU A 295 3.71 -14.53 -32.46
CA LEU A 295 3.05 -13.23 -32.36
C LEU A 295 3.02 -12.55 -33.74
N PRO A 296 2.20 -13.06 -34.67
CA PRO A 296 2.16 -12.59 -36.06
C PRO A 296 1.71 -11.14 -36.22
N GLU A 297 1.04 -10.58 -35.22
CA GLU A 297 0.59 -9.19 -35.18
C GLU A 297 1.69 -8.17 -34.84
N LEU A 298 2.87 -8.63 -34.39
CA LEU A 298 3.95 -7.73 -33.99
C LEU A 298 4.92 -7.45 -35.14
N ASP A 299 5.09 -6.17 -35.45
CA ASP A 299 6.12 -5.71 -36.39
C ASP A 299 7.49 -5.54 -35.71
N VAL A 300 8.56 -5.83 -36.46
CA VAL A 300 9.93 -5.53 -36.04
C VAL A 300 10.17 -4.02 -36.15
N VAL A 301 10.51 -3.39 -35.03
CA VAL A 301 10.88 -1.97 -34.97
C VAL A 301 12.37 -1.83 -34.72
N GLN A 302 12.99 -0.83 -35.34
CA GLN A 302 14.36 -0.46 -35.04
C GLN A 302 14.39 0.56 -33.89
N ASP A 303 15.02 0.22 -32.77
CA ASP A 303 15.12 1.08 -31.59
C ASP A 303 16.55 1.09 -31.02
N ARG A 304 16.77 1.85 -29.95
CA ARG A 304 18.03 1.91 -29.18
C ARG A 304 18.31 0.53 -28.58
N GLY A 305 19.10 -0.28 -29.30
CA GLY A 305 19.40 -1.66 -28.94
C GLY A 305 19.35 -2.64 -30.12
N GLY A 306 18.85 -2.20 -31.28
CA GLY A 306 18.78 -3.02 -32.50
C GLY A 306 17.33 -3.24 -32.95
N ARG A 307 17.07 -4.44 -33.49
CA ARG A 307 15.73 -4.89 -33.87
C ARG A 307 15.00 -5.35 -32.62
N VAL A 308 13.81 -4.81 -32.38
CA VAL A 308 12.99 -5.12 -31.21
C VAL A 308 11.53 -5.33 -31.61
N PHE A 309 10.84 -6.23 -30.93
CA PHE A 309 9.38 -6.33 -30.99
C PHE A 309 8.78 -5.68 -29.76
N LYS A 310 7.83 -4.77 -29.96
CA LYS A 310 7.11 -4.08 -28.88
C LYS A 310 5.87 -4.89 -28.53
N VAL A 311 5.91 -5.61 -27.42
CA VAL A 311 4.83 -6.55 -27.04
C VAL A 311 3.63 -5.80 -26.46
N GLY A 312 3.89 -4.82 -25.62
CA GLY A 312 2.83 -4.07 -24.94
C GLY A 312 3.38 -3.13 -23.89
N ARG A 313 2.46 -2.32 -23.34
CA ARG A 313 2.72 -1.38 -22.26
C ARG A 313 1.91 -1.77 -21.03
N TYR A 314 2.53 -1.61 -19.87
CA TYR A 314 2.03 -2.02 -18.57
C TYR A 314 2.19 -0.86 -17.59
N PHE A 315 1.36 -0.82 -16.55
CA PHE A 315 1.38 0.24 -15.54
C PHE A 315 2.28 -0.10 -14.34
N SER A 316 2.55 -1.38 -14.11
CA SER A 316 3.46 -1.87 -13.06
C SER A 316 4.78 -2.40 -13.64
N GLU A 317 5.90 -2.06 -13.01
CA GLU A 317 7.23 -2.59 -13.35
C GLU A 317 7.29 -4.10 -13.10
N ASP A 318 6.90 -4.54 -11.91
CA ASP A 318 6.88 -5.95 -11.51
C ASP A 318 6.02 -6.79 -12.46
N TYR A 319 4.88 -6.24 -12.90
CA TYR A 319 4.01 -6.91 -13.86
C TYR A 319 4.69 -7.03 -15.23
N ALA A 320 5.32 -5.96 -15.71
CA ALA A 320 6.06 -5.97 -16.98
C ALA A 320 7.23 -6.98 -16.94
N GLU A 321 7.93 -7.09 -15.81
CA GLU A 321 9.01 -8.07 -15.61
C GLU A 321 8.49 -9.51 -15.56
N ALA A 322 7.33 -9.75 -14.93
CA ALA A 322 6.69 -11.07 -14.96
C ALA A 322 6.28 -11.48 -16.38
N VAL A 323 5.81 -10.53 -17.19
CA VAL A 323 5.56 -10.77 -18.62
C VAL A 323 6.86 -11.09 -19.38
N CYS A 324 7.95 -10.34 -19.14
CA CYS A 324 9.25 -10.66 -19.72
C CYS A 324 9.71 -12.07 -19.35
N SER A 325 9.49 -12.49 -18.10
CA SER A 325 9.87 -13.82 -17.61
C SER A 325 9.19 -14.96 -18.39
N LYS A 326 7.95 -14.76 -18.85
CA LYS A 326 7.25 -15.72 -19.72
C LYS A 326 7.97 -15.89 -21.06
N TYR A 327 8.37 -14.81 -21.71
CA TYR A 327 9.12 -14.88 -22.97
C TYR A 327 10.53 -15.45 -22.79
N ILE A 328 11.19 -15.10 -21.68
CA ILE A 328 12.51 -15.65 -21.34
C ILE A 328 12.44 -17.17 -21.14
N SER A 329 11.36 -17.67 -20.53
CA SER A 329 11.17 -19.12 -20.31
C SER A 329 11.11 -19.94 -21.61
N ILE A 330 10.67 -19.34 -22.72
CA ILE A 330 10.64 -19.95 -24.06
C ILE A 330 11.89 -19.61 -24.90
N GLY A 331 12.92 -19.02 -24.28
CA GLY A 331 14.22 -18.76 -24.91
C GLY A 331 14.32 -17.42 -25.64
N LEU A 332 13.36 -16.51 -25.46
CA LEU A 332 13.36 -15.17 -26.06
C LEU A 332 13.86 -14.13 -25.06
N TYR A 333 14.99 -13.49 -25.37
CA TYR A 333 15.47 -12.40 -24.53
C TYR A 333 14.47 -11.23 -24.55
N SER A 334 14.06 -10.78 -23.36
CA SER A 334 13.06 -9.74 -23.19
C SER A 334 13.47 -8.78 -22.08
N ASN A 335 13.11 -7.51 -22.21
CA ASN A 335 13.37 -6.48 -21.20
C ASN A 335 12.21 -5.49 -21.09
N THR A 336 12.26 -4.70 -20.01
CA THR A 336 11.33 -3.59 -19.78
C THR A 336 12.03 -2.27 -20.02
N THR A 337 11.28 -1.28 -20.50
CA THR A 337 11.74 0.10 -20.65
C THR A 337 10.67 1.05 -20.17
N LYS A 338 11.05 1.94 -19.25
CA LYS A 338 10.19 3.01 -18.76
C LYS A 338 9.94 4.06 -19.84
N LYS A 339 8.68 4.41 -20.06
CA LYS A 339 8.22 5.44 -21.00
C LYS A 339 7.20 6.36 -20.35
N MET A 340 7.29 7.65 -20.67
CA MET A 340 6.18 8.58 -20.46
C MET A 340 5.30 8.52 -21.71
N VAL A 341 4.03 8.18 -21.53
CA VAL A 341 3.08 8.04 -22.62
C VAL A 341 2.05 9.16 -22.52
N ASP A 342 1.89 9.89 -23.62
CA ASP A 342 0.84 10.87 -23.81
C ASP A 342 -0.13 10.36 -24.87
N PHE A 343 -1.24 9.78 -24.41
CA PHE A 343 -2.24 9.20 -25.31
C PHE A 343 -3.02 10.26 -26.11
N SER A 344 -2.93 11.54 -25.76
CA SER A 344 -3.50 12.62 -26.59
C SER A 344 -2.75 12.82 -27.91
N LYS A 345 -1.53 12.29 -28.01
CA LYS A 345 -0.66 12.38 -29.19
C LYS A 345 -0.63 11.09 -30.02
N GLU A 346 -1.32 10.03 -29.60
CA GLU A 346 -1.34 8.71 -30.28
C GLU A 346 -2.61 8.47 -31.16
N GLN A 347 -3.30 9.54 -31.59
CA GLN A 347 -4.39 9.45 -32.59
C GLN A 347 -3.89 9.36 -34.04
#